data_AF-A0A2D4QIN3-F1
#
_entry.id   AF-A0A2D4QIN3-F1
#
_cell.length_a   1.000
_cell.length_b   1.000
_cell.length_c   1.000
_cell.angle_alpha   90.00
_cell.angle_beta   90.00
_cell.angle_gamma   90.00
#
_symmetry.space_group_name_H-M   'P 1'
#
loop_
_entity.id
_entity.type
_entity.pdbx_description
1 polymer ?
#
loop_
_entity_poly.entity_id
_entity_poly.type
_entity_poly.pdbx_seq_one_letter_code
_entity_poly.pdbx_strand_id
1 'polypeptide(L)'
;MTESTPTFNLDMSPPPRRLLPVVVGAGPRSELADRPLAHGIVDAIRNSDDLPPAADLHPLIVTDLWYLNDRDLMLQPTISIGDPEQNAASAFYGGRLPTMLMVEEQYRVLMDQDAGIGHACLWGTSHAATITAVEAFIERCLPSFLQRAALRSTAAEEG
;
A
#
# COMPACT_ATOMS: atom_id res chain seq x y z
N MET A 1 -37.17 -5.73 16.48
CA MET A 1 -35.74 -6.02 16.28
C MET A 1 -35.23 -5.01 15.26
N THR A 2 -34.65 -3.91 15.73
CA THR A 2 -34.02 -2.89 14.89
C THR A 2 -32.54 -3.22 14.85
N GLU A 3 -32.05 -3.70 13.70
CA GLU A 3 -30.62 -3.79 13.44
C GLU A 3 -30.03 -2.39 13.57
N SER A 4 -29.16 -2.23 14.57
CA SER A 4 -28.42 -0.99 14.77
C SER A 4 -27.44 -0.86 13.61
N THR A 5 -27.64 0.15 12.76
CA THR A 5 -26.64 0.56 11.78
C THR A 5 -25.32 0.77 12.52
N PRO A 6 -24.19 0.16 12.10
CA PRO A 6 -22.92 0.42 12.74
C PRO A 6 -22.59 1.91 12.54
N THR A 7 -22.68 2.68 13.61
CA THR A 7 -22.21 4.08 13.63
C THR A 7 -20.70 4.04 13.43
N PHE A 8 -20.24 4.51 12.28
CA PHE A 8 -18.82 4.65 11.99
C PHE A 8 -18.25 5.71 12.95
N ASN A 9 -17.60 5.27 14.01
CA ASN A 9 -17.12 6.14 15.07
C ASN A 9 -15.71 6.62 14.70
N LEU A 10 -15.60 7.84 14.16
CA LEU A 10 -14.33 8.43 13.69
C LEU A 10 -13.28 8.56 14.82
N ASP A 11 -13.72 8.65 16.08
CA ASP A 11 -12.85 8.65 17.26
C ASP A 11 -12.14 7.31 17.49
N MET A 12 -12.48 6.27 16.73
CA MET A 12 -11.79 4.97 16.71
C MET A 12 -10.88 4.78 15.50
N SER A 13 -10.58 5.84 14.73
CA SER A 13 -9.58 5.73 13.66
C SER A 13 -8.23 5.32 14.26
N PRO A 14 -7.54 4.32 13.69
CA PRO A 14 -6.22 3.96 14.15
C PRO A 14 -5.27 5.17 14.00
N PRO A 15 -4.31 5.33 14.92
CA PRO A 15 -3.30 6.37 14.79
C PRO A 15 -2.49 6.15 13.51
N PRO A 16 -1.90 7.21 12.90
CA PRO A 16 -1.16 7.10 11.66
C PRO A 16 -0.12 5.97 11.65
N ARG A 17 0.53 5.69 12.78
CA ARG A 17 1.56 4.64 12.92
C ARG A 17 1.07 3.21 12.71
N ARG A 18 -0.24 2.99 12.78
CA ARG A 18 -0.87 1.69 12.52
C ARG A 18 -1.52 1.65 11.14
N LEU A 19 -1.49 2.74 10.39
CA LEU A 19 -1.99 2.79 9.03
C LEU A 19 -0.95 2.21 8.07
N LEU A 20 -1.45 1.45 7.09
CA LEU A 20 -0.69 0.97 5.95
C LEU A 20 -1.32 1.55 4.68
N PRO A 21 -0.85 2.72 4.20
CA PRO A 21 -1.44 3.37 3.03
C PRO A 21 -1.30 2.51 1.77
N VAL A 22 -2.41 2.32 1.07
CA VAL A 22 -2.48 1.78 -0.29
C VAL A 22 -2.89 2.93 -1.20
N VAL A 23 -1.93 3.49 -1.91
CA VAL A 23 -2.04 4.81 -2.55
C VAL A 23 -2.36 4.66 -4.05
N VAL A 24 -3.44 5.28 -4.50
CA VAL A 24 -3.84 5.34 -5.91
C VAL A 24 -3.87 6.79 -6.42
N GLY A 25 -3.85 7.01 -7.73
CA GLY A 25 -4.01 8.34 -8.30
C GLY A 25 -5.39 8.94 -8.00
N ALA A 26 -5.50 10.26 -7.88
CA ALA A 26 -6.77 10.96 -7.64
C ALA A 26 -7.68 11.14 -8.88
N GLY A 27 -7.21 10.74 -10.07
CA GLY A 27 -7.94 10.92 -11.32
C GLY A 27 -9.00 9.84 -11.58
N PRO A 28 -10.03 10.12 -12.40
CA PRO A 28 -11.10 9.14 -12.72
C PRO A 28 -10.60 7.81 -13.28
N ARG A 29 -9.49 7.82 -14.03
CA ARG A 29 -8.85 6.59 -14.52
C ARG A 29 -8.42 5.71 -13.34
N SER A 30 -7.71 6.26 -12.37
CA SER A 30 -7.22 5.51 -11.22
C SER A 30 -8.36 5.05 -10.32
N GLU A 31 -9.43 5.83 -10.22
CA GLU A 31 -10.66 5.41 -9.53
C GLU A 31 -11.30 4.16 -10.16
N LEU A 32 -11.34 4.08 -11.49
CA LEU A 32 -11.94 2.95 -12.20
C LEU A 32 -10.99 1.75 -12.35
N ALA A 33 -9.69 2.00 -12.49
CA ALA A 33 -8.70 0.99 -12.84
C ALA A 33 -7.86 0.54 -11.64
N ASP A 34 -7.30 1.48 -10.87
CA ASP A 34 -6.29 1.18 -9.85
C ASP A 34 -6.92 0.95 -8.46
N ARG A 35 -8.00 1.65 -8.11
CA ARG A 35 -8.69 1.48 -6.83
C ARG A 35 -9.24 0.06 -6.62
N PRO A 36 -9.84 -0.62 -7.63
CA PRO A 36 -10.19 -2.04 -7.48
C PRO A 36 -8.99 -2.93 -7.17
N LEU A 37 -7.81 -2.64 -7.74
CA LEU A 37 -6.59 -3.38 -7.44
C LEU A 37 -6.10 -3.09 -6.02
N ALA A 38 -6.23 -1.85 -5.55
CA ALA A 38 -5.96 -1.48 -4.16
C ALA A 38 -6.87 -2.24 -3.18
N HIS A 39 -8.14 -2.44 -3.51
CA HIS A 39 -9.02 -3.31 -2.73
C HIS A 39 -8.51 -4.75 -2.69
N GLY A 40 -8.05 -5.29 -3.82
CA GLY A 40 -7.43 -6.62 -3.85
C GLY A 40 -6.21 -6.75 -2.92
N ILE A 41 -5.35 -5.71 -2.88
CA ILE A 41 -4.22 -5.67 -1.94
C ILE A 41 -4.70 -5.59 -0.48
N VAL A 42 -5.69 -4.75 -0.18
CA VAL A 42 -6.28 -4.63 1.17
C VAL A 42 -6.82 -5.98 1.64
N ASP A 43 -7.52 -6.70 0.78
CA ASP A 43 -8.07 -8.01 1.09
C ASP A 43 -6.95 -9.03 1.29
N ALA A 44 -5.89 -9.01 0.47
CA ALA A 44 -4.73 -9.87 0.65
C ALA A 44 -4.00 -9.60 1.99
N ILE A 45 -3.88 -8.33 2.40
CA ILE A 45 -3.28 -7.95 3.69
C ILE A 45 -4.11 -8.47 4.86
N ARG A 46 -5.43 -8.28 4.81
CA ARG A 46 -6.35 -8.70 5.89
C ARG A 46 -6.44 -10.20 6.06
N ASN A 47 -6.22 -10.95 4.98
CA ASN A 47 -6.28 -12.41 4.96
C ASN A 47 -4.89 -13.06 5.04
N SER A 48 -3.82 -12.29 5.26
CA SER A 48 -2.46 -12.83 5.33
C SER A 48 -2.18 -13.45 6.70
N ASP A 49 -1.73 -14.70 6.70
CA ASP A 49 -1.22 -15.39 7.88
C ASP A 49 0.26 -15.07 8.17
N ASP A 50 0.91 -14.26 7.31
CA ASP A 50 2.34 -13.92 7.43
C ASP A 50 2.62 -12.82 8.45
N LEU A 51 1.56 -12.20 8.99
CA LEU A 51 1.66 -11.17 10.02
C LEU A 51 1.91 -11.81 11.39
N PRO A 52 2.83 -11.26 12.21
CA PRO A 52 2.91 -11.60 13.61
C PRO A 52 1.54 -11.42 14.30
N PRO A 53 1.15 -12.27 15.27
CA PRO A 53 -0.13 -12.13 15.97
C PRO A 53 -0.34 -10.76 16.67
N ALA A 54 0.76 -10.05 16.98
CA ALA A 54 0.74 -8.73 17.59
C ALA A 54 0.79 -7.57 16.57
N ALA A 55 0.87 -7.85 15.27
CA ALA A 55 0.93 -6.82 14.26
C ALA A 55 -0.44 -6.15 14.08
N ASP A 56 -0.53 -4.89 14.51
CA ASP A 56 -1.73 -4.06 14.37
C ASP A 56 -1.58 -3.14 13.15
N LEU A 57 -1.79 -3.70 11.95
CA LEU A 57 -1.73 -2.96 10.68
C LEU A 57 -3.12 -2.79 10.07
N HIS A 58 -3.47 -1.55 9.76
CA HIS A 58 -4.74 -1.18 9.17
C HIS A 58 -4.52 -0.66 7.75
N PRO A 59 -4.76 -1.49 6.71
CA PRO A 59 -4.64 -1.04 5.34
C PRO A 59 -5.71 0.00 5.02
N LEU A 60 -5.29 1.12 4.43
CA LEU A 60 -6.15 2.25 4.09
C LEU A 60 -5.90 2.68 2.65
N ILE A 61 -6.96 2.63 1.81
CA ILE A 61 -6.86 3.15 0.45
C ILE A 61 -7.00 4.66 0.50
N VAL A 62 -6.00 5.37 -0.02
CA VAL A 62 -5.93 6.83 -0.04
C VAL A 62 -5.47 7.31 -1.41
N THR A 63 -5.83 8.53 -1.80
CA THR A 63 -5.30 9.11 -3.03
C THR A 63 -3.91 9.70 -2.80
N ASP A 64 -3.12 9.76 -3.85
CA ASP A 64 -1.81 10.41 -3.89
C ASP A 64 -1.85 11.88 -3.41
N LEU A 65 -2.93 12.61 -3.71
CA LEU A 65 -3.14 13.98 -3.23
C LEU A 65 -3.21 14.05 -1.70
N TRP A 66 -3.97 13.17 -1.05
CA TRP A 66 -4.05 13.17 0.41
C TRP A 66 -2.76 12.64 1.03
N TYR A 67 -2.23 11.55 0.48
CA TYR A 67 -1.02 10.91 0.97
C TYR A 67 0.19 11.86 0.99
N LEU A 68 0.47 12.53 -0.13
CA LEU A 68 1.66 13.38 -0.25
C LEU A 68 1.59 14.68 0.56
N ASN A 69 0.38 15.05 1.02
CA ASN A 69 0.19 16.24 1.87
C ASN A 69 0.17 15.89 3.37
N ASP A 70 0.25 14.62 3.74
CA ASP A 70 0.29 14.16 5.13
C ASP A 70 1.63 13.50 5.46
N ARG A 71 2.45 14.20 6.25
CA ARG A 71 3.78 13.72 6.63
C ARG A 71 3.73 12.46 7.48
N ASP A 72 2.72 12.33 8.35
CA ASP A 72 2.63 11.18 9.23
C ASP A 72 2.28 9.92 8.43
N LEU A 73 1.46 10.05 7.39
CA LEU A 73 1.20 8.98 6.42
C LEU A 73 2.44 8.62 5.60
N MET A 74 3.19 9.62 5.11
CA MET A 74 4.42 9.37 4.35
C MET A 74 5.52 8.66 5.15
N LEU A 75 5.47 8.74 6.48
CA LEU A 75 6.37 8.01 7.38
C LEU A 75 5.96 6.55 7.58
N GLN A 76 4.82 6.10 7.05
CA GLN A 76 4.35 4.72 7.20
C GLN A 76 4.78 3.85 6.03
N PRO A 77 4.93 2.53 6.26
CA PRO A 77 5.08 1.58 5.16
C PRO A 77 3.92 1.77 4.18
N THR A 78 4.19 1.86 2.88
CA THR A 78 3.20 2.32 1.89
C THR A 78 3.30 1.49 0.63
N ILE A 79 2.16 1.19 0.00
CA ILE A 79 2.08 0.53 -1.31
C ILE A 79 1.42 1.51 -2.28
N SER A 80 2.16 2.06 -3.26
CA SER A 80 1.58 2.89 -4.33
C SER A 80 1.30 2.07 -5.58
N ILE A 81 0.14 2.28 -6.19
CA ILE A 81 -0.32 1.58 -7.39
C ILE A 81 -0.64 2.59 -8.49
N GLY A 82 -0.15 2.33 -9.69
CA GLY A 82 -0.49 3.08 -10.88
C GLY A 82 0.71 3.80 -11.48
N ASP A 83 0.58 4.13 -12.77
CA ASP A 83 1.64 4.72 -13.56
C ASP A 83 2.09 6.08 -12.98
N PRO A 84 3.40 6.39 -12.93
CA PRO A 84 3.92 7.70 -12.47
C PRO A 84 3.29 8.94 -13.12
N GLU A 85 2.78 8.86 -14.35
CA GLU A 85 2.08 9.98 -14.99
C GLU A 85 0.68 10.21 -14.42
N GLN A 86 0.10 9.21 -13.75
CA GLN A 86 -1.28 9.23 -13.21
C GLN A 86 -1.32 9.20 -11.68
N ASN A 87 -0.25 8.74 -11.03
CA ASN A 87 -0.10 8.67 -9.59
C ASN A 87 1.20 9.36 -9.14
N ALA A 88 1.07 10.49 -8.44
CA ALA A 88 2.19 11.28 -7.96
C ALA A 88 3.01 10.55 -6.88
N ALA A 89 2.42 9.67 -6.08
CA ALA A 89 3.15 8.82 -5.14
C ALA A 89 4.03 7.80 -5.90
N SER A 90 3.52 7.22 -7.00
CA SER A 90 4.33 6.37 -7.87
C SER A 90 5.47 7.14 -8.53
N ALA A 91 5.24 8.38 -8.98
CA ALA A 91 6.31 9.25 -9.48
C ALA A 91 7.35 9.58 -8.42
N PHE A 92 6.91 9.79 -7.17
CA PHE A 92 7.80 10.00 -6.04
C PHE A 92 8.66 8.77 -5.78
N TYR A 93 8.10 7.57 -5.72
CA TYR A 93 8.86 6.36 -5.40
C TYR A 93 9.62 5.75 -6.58
N GLY A 94 9.20 5.99 -7.81
CA GLY A 94 9.69 5.33 -9.02
C GLY A 94 11.19 5.42 -9.27
N GLY A 95 11.83 6.51 -8.84
CA GLY A 95 13.28 6.70 -8.92
C GLY A 95 14.04 6.51 -7.60
N ARG A 96 13.33 6.15 -6.52
CA ARG A 96 13.87 6.10 -5.14
C ARG A 96 13.93 4.68 -4.57
N LEU A 97 13.02 3.82 -5.01
CA LEU A 97 12.97 2.43 -4.54
C LEU A 97 13.77 1.51 -5.46
N PRO A 98 14.45 0.50 -4.91
CA PRO A 98 15.13 -0.49 -5.71
C PRO A 98 14.11 -1.41 -6.41
N THR A 99 14.51 -1.92 -7.57
CA THR A 99 13.70 -2.87 -8.34
C THR A 99 13.67 -4.23 -7.65
N MET A 100 12.49 -4.75 -7.37
CA MET A 100 12.27 -6.10 -6.84
C MET A 100 11.89 -7.08 -7.95
N LEU A 101 10.91 -6.71 -8.78
CA LEU A 101 10.54 -7.45 -9.99
C LEU A 101 10.47 -6.48 -11.16
N MET A 102 10.99 -6.91 -12.30
CA MET A 102 10.83 -6.21 -13.56
C MET A 102 10.71 -7.24 -14.67
N VAL A 103 9.67 -7.11 -15.46
CA VAL A 103 9.54 -7.81 -16.75
C VAL A 103 9.62 -6.72 -17.81
N GLU A 104 10.60 -6.85 -18.71
CA GLU A 104 10.90 -5.84 -19.72
C GLU A 104 9.62 -5.37 -20.45
N GLU A 105 9.45 -4.05 -20.49
CA GLU A 105 8.33 -3.35 -21.14
C GLU A 105 6.91 -3.70 -20.66
N GLN A 106 6.77 -4.51 -19.61
CA GLN A 106 5.46 -4.89 -19.07
C GLN A 106 5.18 -4.20 -17.74
N TYR A 107 5.90 -4.57 -16.69
CA TYR A 107 5.62 -4.09 -15.36
C TYR A 107 6.83 -3.99 -14.44
N ARG A 108 6.65 -3.20 -13.38
CA ARG A 108 7.64 -2.93 -12.35
C ARG A 108 7.00 -3.12 -10.98
N VAL A 109 7.73 -3.83 -10.12
CA VAL A 109 7.52 -3.87 -8.67
C VAL A 109 8.80 -3.35 -8.06
N LEU A 110 8.73 -2.14 -7.52
CA LEU A 110 9.81 -1.56 -6.74
C LEU A 110 9.47 -1.72 -5.27
N MET A 111 10.44 -2.06 -4.45
CA MET A 111 10.21 -2.27 -3.03
C MET A 111 11.50 -2.06 -2.26
N ASP A 112 11.42 -1.43 -1.10
CA ASP A 112 12.52 -1.36 -0.16
C ASP A 112 12.90 -2.78 0.33
N GLN A 113 14.11 -3.21 -0.01
CA GLN A 113 14.65 -4.53 0.34
C GLN A 113 15.55 -4.50 1.58
N ASP A 114 15.96 -3.31 2.05
CA ASP A 114 16.88 -3.10 3.16
C ASP A 114 16.14 -2.59 4.42
N ALA A 115 16.88 -2.19 5.46
CA ALA A 115 16.36 -1.77 6.77
C ALA A 115 15.55 -0.45 6.77
N GLY A 116 14.93 -0.06 5.65
CA GLY A 116 14.14 1.16 5.56
C GLY A 116 12.67 0.98 5.97
N ILE A 117 11.86 2.00 5.65
CA ILE A 117 10.49 2.19 6.16
C ILE A 117 9.51 1.13 5.61
N GLY A 118 9.87 0.44 4.51
CA GLY A 118 9.00 -0.55 3.87
C GLY A 118 8.03 0.10 2.89
N HIS A 119 8.52 0.70 1.82
CA HIS A 119 7.68 1.20 0.72
C HIS A 119 7.72 0.26 -0.47
N ALA A 120 6.60 0.16 -1.19
CA ALA A 120 6.45 -0.54 -2.45
C ALA A 120 5.75 0.35 -3.48
N CYS A 121 6.13 0.22 -4.75
CA CYS A 121 5.55 0.97 -5.85
C CYS A 121 5.37 0.04 -7.05
N LEU A 122 4.14 -0.05 -7.56
CA LEU A 122 3.69 -1.04 -8.52
C LEU A 122 3.03 -0.36 -9.72
N TRP A 123 3.50 -0.64 -10.93
CA TRP A 123 2.80 -0.22 -12.15
C TRP A 123 3.20 -1.05 -13.37
N GLY A 124 2.32 -1.08 -14.37
CA GLY A 124 2.60 -1.60 -15.69
C GLY A 124 2.40 -0.56 -16.79
N THR A 125 2.86 -0.88 -17.99
CA THR A 125 2.71 -0.05 -19.20
C THR A 125 1.26 0.00 -19.72
N SER A 126 0.39 -0.86 -19.19
CA SER A 126 -1.06 -0.89 -19.45
C SER A 126 -1.80 -1.30 -18.18
N HIS A 127 -3.13 -1.14 -18.17
CA HIS A 127 -3.95 -1.62 -17.04
C HIS A 127 -3.78 -3.13 -16.80
N ALA A 128 -3.77 -3.94 -17.86
CA ALA A 128 -3.55 -5.39 -17.75
C ALA A 128 -2.17 -5.70 -17.15
N ALA A 129 -1.14 -4.95 -17.53
CA ALA A 129 0.19 -5.11 -16.96
C ALA A 129 0.25 -4.65 -15.49
N THR A 130 -0.50 -3.62 -15.09
CA THR A 130 -0.63 -3.23 -13.68
C THR A 130 -1.32 -4.31 -12.86
N ILE A 131 -2.34 -4.99 -13.41
CA ILE A 131 -2.95 -6.18 -12.77
C ILE A 131 -1.86 -7.22 -12.50
N THR A 132 -1.09 -7.58 -13.53
CA THR A 132 0.02 -8.55 -13.38
C THR A 132 1.05 -8.10 -12.35
N ALA A 133 1.38 -6.81 -12.28
CA ALA A 133 2.29 -6.26 -11.29
C ALA A 133 1.76 -6.45 -9.86
N VAL A 134 0.47 -6.19 -9.65
CA VAL A 134 -0.20 -6.33 -8.35
C VAL A 134 -0.29 -7.80 -7.94
N GLU A 135 -0.68 -8.69 -8.86
CA GLU A 135 -0.71 -10.14 -8.61
C GLU A 135 0.68 -10.66 -8.23
N ALA A 136 1.71 -10.30 -9.01
CA ALA A 136 3.09 -10.69 -8.73
C ALA A 136 3.58 -10.15 -7.38
N PHE A 137 3.19 -8.93 -7.01
CA PHE A 137 3.51 -8.37 -5.69
C PHE A 137 2.83 -9.13 -4.57
N ILE A 138 1.52 -9.42 -4.68
CA ILE A 138 0.77 -10.16 -3.66
C ILE A 138 1.39 -11.54 -3.44
N GLU A 139 1.69 -12.27 -4.52
CA GLU A 139 2.22 -13.63 -4.43
C GLU A 139 3.66 -13.68 -3.91
N ARG A 140 4.52 -12.73 -4.32
CA ARG A 140 5.97 -12.89 -4.17
C ARG A 140 6.62 -11.89 -3.22
N CYS A 141 5.97 -10.76 -2.94
CA CYS A 141 6.58 -9.65 -2.22
C CYS A 141 5.82 -9.29 -0.94
N LEU A 142 4.49 -9.43 -0.94
CA LEU A 142 3.62 -9.03 0.17
C LEU A 142 4.00 -9.67 1.51
N PRO A 143 4.34 -10.98 1.61
CA PRO A 143 4.75 -11.56 2.89
C PRO A 143 5.94 -10.84 3.52
N SER A 144 6.99 -10.60 2.72
CA SER A 144 8.21 -9.91 3.18
C SER A 144 7.96 -8.42 3.49
N PHE A 145 7.05 -7.79 2.75
CA PHE A 145 6.64 -6.42 2.99
C PHE A 145 5.90 -6.30 4.33
N LEU A 146 4.95 -7.20 4.62
CA LEU A 146 4.15 -7.20 5.83
C LEU A 146 4.99 -7.45 7.09
N GLN A 147 5.95 -8.36 7.04
CA GLN A 147 6.89 -8.58 8.13
C GLN A 147 7.65 -7.29 8.50
N ARG A 148 8.09 -6.53 7.51
CA ARG A 148 8.81 -5.26 7.72
C ARG A 148 7.88 -4.17 8.24
N ALA A 149 6.67 -4.07 7.68
CA ALA A 149 5.67 -3.11 8.13
C ALA A 149 5.30 -3.36 9.60
N ALA A 150 5.17 -4.62 10.02
CA ALA A 150 4.86 -5.02 11.39
C ALA A 150 5.99 -4.68 12.38
N LEU A 151 7.26 -4.83 12.01
CA LEU A 151 8.38 -4.44 12.88
C LEU A 151 8.35 -2.95 13.23
N ARG A 152 7.84 -2.10 12.34
CA ARG A 152 7.73 -0.66 12.57
C ARG A 152 6.56 -0.28 13.46
N SER A 153 5.43 -0.98 13.35
CA SER A 153 4.27 -0.70 14.22
C SER A 153 4.56 -1.08 15.67
N THR A 154 5.41 -2.08 15.93
CA THR A 154 5.77 -2.55 17.27
C THR A 154 6.96 -1.81 17.91
N ALA A 155 7.98 -1.43 17.14
CA ALA A 155 9.18 -0.75 17.66
C ALA A 155 8.92 0.63 18.30
N ALA A 156 7.70 1.16 18.20
CA ALA A 156 7.30 2.44 18.78
C ALA A 156 6.61 2.33 20.15
N GLU A 157 6.32 1.13 20.66
CA GLU A 157 5.68 0.96 21.99
C GLU A 157 6.69 0.89 23.16
N GLU A 158 7.99 0.78 22.87
CA GLU A 158 9.06 0.64 23.90
C GLU A 158 9.84 1.93 24.21
N GLY A 159 9.44 3.10 23.69
CA GLY A 159 10.11 4.39 23.90
C GLY A 159 9.17 5.51 24.31
#